data_AF-A0A8X6XMB9-F1
#
_entry.id   AF-A0A8X6XMB9-F1
#
_cell.length_a   1.000
_cell.length_b   1.000
_cell.length_c   1.000
_cell.angle_alpha   90.00
_cell.angle_beta   90.00
_cell.angle_gamma   90.00
#
_symmetry.space_group_name_H-M   'P 1'
#
loop_
_entity.id
_entity.type
_entity.pdbx_description
1 polymer ?
#
loop_
_entity_poly.entity_id
_entity_poly.type
_entity_poly.pdbx_seq_one_letter_code
_entity_poly.pdbx_strand_id
1 'polypeptide(L)'
;MHGVPNSSNVNDVHFYLFSKTYQSKISDYNFEKKCRSIDSASLPPCKAELYQHLLQVRYVTKFLKSAPLKTSSSLSPLASGCIINDDKYDFVWFAGEQFPSSVADIIIKTKVLFMI
;
A
#
# COMPACT_ATOMS: atom_id res chain seq x y z
N MET A 1 -11.68 3.21 -11.97
CA MET A 1 -11.73 3.18 -10.49
C MET A 1 -12.24 1.81 -10.09
N HIS A 2 -11.56 1.14 -9.16
CA HIS A 2 -11.91 -0.22 -8.73
C HIS A 2 -13.37 -0.24 -8.30
N GLY A 3 -14.22 -0.95 -9.04
CA GLY A 3 -15.69 -0.80 -9.06
C GLY A 3 -16.43 -1.26 -7.80
N VAL A 4 -15.96 -0.85 -6.61
CA VAL A 4 -16.67 -1.02 -5.34
C VAL A 4 -17.65 0.14 -5.18
N PRO A 5 -18.96 -0.09 -5.31
CA PRO A 5 -19.96 0.97 -5.25
C PRO A 5 -19.95 1.66 -3.88
N ASN A 6 -20.16 2.99 -3.87
CA ASN A 6 -20.28 3.83 -2.67
C ASN A 6 -19.07 3.89 -1.73
N SER A 7 -17.87 3.65 -2.25
CA SER A 7 -16.63 3.78 -1.47
C SER A 7 -15.85 5.03 -1.87
N SER A 8 -15.70 5.98 -0.93
CA SER A 8 -14.90 7.20 -1.13
C SER A 8 -13.47 7.08 -0.62
N ASN A 9 -13.19 6.04 0.18
CA ASN A 9 -11.91 5.83 0.83
C ASN A 9 -11.19 4.61 0.24
N VAL A 10 -10.04 4.88 -0.38
CA VAL A 10 -9.21 3.87 -1.06
C VAL A 10 -8.71 2.79 -0.10
N ASN A 11 -8.45 3.12 1.18
CA ASN A 11 -8.03 2.14 2.16
C ASN A 11 -9.15 1.15 2.49
N ASP A 12 -10.39 1.62 2.54
CA ASP A 12 -11.55 0.77 2.85
C ASP A 12 -11.81 -0.20 1.69
N VAL A 13 -11.61 0.25 0.45
CA VAL A 13 -11.67 -0.59 -0.75
C VAL A 13 -10.57 -1.64 -0.75
N HIS A 14 -9.33 -1.24 -0.45
CA HIS A 14 -8.19 -2.14 -0.33
C HIS A 14 -8.46 -3.22 0.73
N PHE A 15 -8.87 -2.81 1.93
CA PHE A 15 -9.17 -3.72 3.04
C PHE A 15 -10.33 -4.66 2.73
N TYR A 16 -11.39 -4.15 2.10
CA TYR A 16 -12.53 -4.97 1.68
C TYR A 16 -12.12 -6.04 0.67
N LEU A 17 -11.34 -5.69 -0.35
CA LEU A 17 -10.86 -6.64 -1.35
C LEU A 17 -9.85 -7.64 -0.77
N PHE A 18 -8.96 -7.20 0.12
CA PHE A 18 -8.06 -8.06 0.87
C PHE A 18 -8.86 -9.09 1.68
N SER A 19 -9.82 -8.62 2.48
CA SER A 19 -10.65 -9.49 3.32
C SER A 19 -11.45 -10.47 2.46
N LYS A 20 -12.09 -10.01 1.39
CA LYS A 20 -12.83 -10.89 0.47
C LYS A 20 -11.96 -12.00 -0.13
N THR A 21 -10.67 -11.72 -0.38
CA THR A 21 -9.76 -12.63 -1.07
C THR A 21 -9.03 -13.57 -0.10
N TYR A 22 -8.68 -13.09 1.09
CA TYR A 22 -7.77 -13.78 2.01
C TYR A 22 -8.36 -14.10 3.40
N GLN A 23 -9.56 -13.60 3.74
CA GLN A 23 -10.18 -13.88 5.04
C GLN A 23 -10.60 -15.37 5.15
N SER A 24 -10.24 -16.00 6.27
CA SER A 24 -10.68 -17.36 6.59
C SER A 24 -12.20 -17.41 6.75
N LYS A 25 -12.83 -18.44 6.17
CA LYS A 25 -14.27 -18.72 6.34
C LYS A 25 -14.59 -19.39 7.68
N ILE A 26 -13.58 -19.82 8.45
CA ILE A 26 -13.74 -20.55 9.70
C ILE A 26 -13.10 -19.69 10.81
N SER A 27 -13.88 -19.37 11.85
CA SER A 27 -13.52 -18.46 12.94
C SER A 27 -12.31 -18.89 13.75
N ASP A 28 -12.05 -20.20 13.82
CA ASP A 28 -11.09 -20.80 14.76
C ASP A 28 -9.79 -21.28 14.11
N TYR A 29 -9.65 -21.10 12.78
CA TYR A 29 -8.38 -21.39 12.12
C TYR A 29 -7.48 -20.17 12.15
N ASN A 30 -6.32 -20.32 12.80
CA ASN A 30 -5.18 -19.41 12.67
C ASN A 30 -4.97 -19.07 11.18
N PHE A 31 -4.51 -17.85 10.91
CA PHE A 31 -4.19 -17.27 9.59
C PHE A 31 -3.10 -18.04 8.80
N GLU A 32 -2.86 -19.31 9.13
CA GLU A 32 -1.90 -20.23 8.52
C GLU A 32 -2.43 -20.88 7.22
N LYS A 33 -3.74 -20.80 6.95
CA LYS A 33 -4.33 -21.45 5.76
C LYS A 33 -4.23 -20.56 4.52
N LYS A 34 -3.14 -20.78 3.77
CA LYS A 34 -2.94 -20.44 2.33
C LYS A 34 -2.62 -18.98 1.96
N CYS A 35 -1.71 -18.30 2.65
CA CYS A 35 -0.92 -17.24 2.01
C CYS A 35 0.30 -17.84 1.28
N ARG A 36 0.11 -18.83 0.39
CA ARG A 36 1.25 -19.37 -0.40
C ARG A 36 1.74 -18.37 -1.46
N SER A 37 0.90 -17.42 -1.85
CA SER A 37 1.26 -16.27 -2.67
C SER A 37 0.18 -15.19 -2.51
N ILE A 38 0.49 -14.10 -1.82
CA ILE A 38 -0.32 -12.88 -1.90
C ILE A 38 0.20 -12.15 -3.13
N ASP A 39 -0.61 -12.04 -4.17
CA ASP A 39 -0.31 -11.16 -5.30
C ASP A 39 -0.82 -9.76 -4.92
N SER A 40 0.05 -8.94 -4.33
CA SER A 40 -0.29 -7.58 -3.95
C SER A 40 -0.70 -6.71 -5.14
N ALA A 41 -0.27 -7.06 -6.37
CA ALA A 41 -0.67 -6.34 -7.59
C ALA A 41 -2.15 -6.59 -7.96
N SER A 42 -2.78 -7.63 -7.39
CA SER A 42 -4.21 -7.90 -7.55
C SER A 42 -5.11 -6.99 -6.70
N LEU A 43 -4.53 -6.31 -5.70
CA LEU A 43 -5.22 -5.36 -4.84
C LEU A 43 -5.02 -3.93 -5.35
N PRO A 44 -6.02 -3.05 -5.17
CA PRO A 44 -5.83 -1.63 -5.45
C PRO A 44 -4.78 -1.06 -4.50
N PRO A 45 -3.99 -0.06 -4.92
CA PRO A 45 -3.02 0.55 -4.01
C PRO A 45 -3.72 1.19 -2.83
N CYS A 46 -3.20 1.03 -1.62
CA CYS A 46 -3.66 1.81 -0.47
C CYS A 46 -3.22 3.28 -0.58
N LYS A 47 -3.70 4.17 0.31
CA LYS A 47 -3.32 5.59 0.32
C LYS A 47 -1.81 5.80 0.43
N ALA A 48 -1.12 5.00 1.24
CA ALA A 48 0.33 5.10 1.43
C ALA A 48 1.10 4.74 0.15
N GLU A 49 0.73 3.62 -0.51
CA GLU A 49 1.28 3.21 -1.80
C GLU A 49 1.01 4.26 -2.89
N LEU A 50 -0.23 4.76 -2.94
CA LEU A 50 -0.62 5.79 -3.91
C LEU A 50 0.19 7.08 -3.72
N TYR A 51 0.44 7.47 -2.47
CA TYR A 51 1.26 8.63 -2.15
C TYR A 51 2.71 8.45 -2.62
N GLN A 52 3.32 7.28 -2.38
CA GLN A 52 4.66 6.98 -2.87
C GLN A 52 4.72 7.01 -4.40
N HIS A 53 3.74 6.39 -5.09
CA HIS A 53 3.66 6.46 -6.55
C HIS A 53 3.55 7.90 -7.08
N LEU A 54 2.77 8.76 -6.42
CA LEU A 54 2.68 10.18 -6.79
C LEU A 54 4.02 10.90 -6.65
N LEU A 55 4.77 10.65 -5.57
CA LEU A 55 6.11 11.23 -5.38
C LEU A 55 7.09 10.78 -6.47
N GLN A 56 7.11 9.48 -6.77
CA GLN A 56 7.97 8.91 -7.81
C GLN A 56 7.64 9.46 -9.20
N VAL A 57 6.35 9.48 -9.58
CA VAL A 57 5.90 10.03 -10.87
C VAL A 57 6.25 11.51 -10.98
N ARG A 58 6.08 12.29 -9.90
CA ARG A 58 6.46 13.70 -9.85
C ARG A 58 7.95 13.89 -10.12
N TYR A 59 8.80 13.07 -9.50
CA TYR A 59 10.24 13.12 -9.70
C TYR A 59 10.65 12.74 -11.12
N VAL A 60 10.20 11.59 -11.62
CA VAL A 60 10.51 11.11 -12.98
C VAL A 60 10.05 12.13 -14.02
N THR A 61 8.85 12.68 -13.87
CA THR A 61 8.32 13.70 -14.79
C THR A 61 9.19 14.95 -14.79
N LYS A 62 9.61 15.43 -13.62
CA LYS A 62 10.51 16.60 -13.54
C LYS A 62 11.88 16.31 -14.13
N PHE A 63 12.46 15.16 -13.79
CA PHE A 63 13.75 14.71 -14.33
C PHE A 63 13.73 14.67 -15.85
N LEU A 64 12.72 14.02 -16.43
CA LEU A 64 12.54 13.93 -17.89
C LEU A 64 12.31 15.30 -18.53
N LYS A 65 11.53 16.19 -17.90
CA LYS A 65 11.35 17.56 -18.39
C LYS A 65 12.62 18.40 -18.34
N SER A 66 13.50 18.16 -17.37
CA SER A 66 14.77 18.87 -17.23
C SER A 66 15.89 18.32 -18.12
N ALA A 67 15.79 17.06 -18.59
CA ALA A 67 16.84 16.40 -19.35
C ALA A 67 17.26 17.17 -20.64
N PRO A 68 16.33 17.71 -21.46
CA PRO A 68 16.70 18.50 -22.63
C PRO A 68 17.36 19.84 -22.28
N LEU A 69 17.07 20.38 -21.09
CA LEU A 69 17.52 21.71 -20.65
C LEU A 69 18.94 21.72 -20.07
N LYS A 70 19.57 20.54 -19.88
CA LYS A 70 20.89 20.36 -19.21
C LYS A 70 21.00 21.00 -17.81
N THR A 71 19.87 21.42 -17.24
CA THR A 71 19.79 21.94 -15.88
C THR A 71 19.54 20.78 -14.93
N SER A 72 20.29 20.69 -13.83
CA SER A 72 19.96 19.74 -12.77
C SER A 72 18.55 20.03 -12.26
N SER A 73 17.71 18.99 -12.20
CA SER A 73 16.40 19.08 -11.57
C SER A 73 16.58 19.62 -10.14
N SER A 74 15.87 20.70 -9.80
CA SER A 74 15.87 21.25 -8.43
C SER A 74 15.13 20.35 -7.43
N LEU A 75 14.51 19.25 -7.89
CA LEU A 75 13.81 18.31 -7.04
C LEU A 75 14.80 17.28 -6.47
N SER A 76 14.95 17.27 -5.15
CA SER A 76 15.74 16.25 -4.45
C SER A 76 15.11 14.86 -4.61
N PRO A 77 15.88 13.83 -4.97
CA PRO A 77 15.41 12.44 -4.98
C PRO A 77 14.89 12.01 -3.61
N LEU A 78 15.58 12.39 -2.53
CA LEU A 78 15.20 12.09 -1.15
C LEU A 78 13.83 12.67 -0.77
N ALA A 79 13.49 13.85 -1.29
CA ALA A 79 12.20 14.48 -1.08
C ALA A 79 11.08 13.88 -1.95
N SER A 80 11.39 12.86 -2.76
CA SER A 80 10.49 12.29 -3.77
C SER A 80 10.32 10.78 -3.62
N GLY A 81 10.47 10.26 -2.41
CA GLY A 81 10.29 8.83 -2.14
C GLY A 81 11.49 7.99 -2.58
N CYS A 82 12.69 8.57 -2.66
CA CYS A 82 13.93 7.80 -2.77
C CYS A 82 14.66 7.75 -1.42
N ILE A 83 15.40 6.66 -1.19
CA ILE A 83 16.41 6.54 -0.14
C ILE A 83 17.78 6.30 -0.76
N ILE A 84 18.83 6.52 0.02
CA ILE A 84 20.21 6.22 -0.39
C ILE A 84 20.60 4.89 0.24
N ASN A 85 20.89 3.90 -0.60
CA ASN A 85 21.47 2.61 -0.22
C ASN A 85 22.73 2.39 -1.04
N ASP A 86 23.87 2.13 -0.39
CA ASP A 86 25.16 1.86 -1.06
C ASP A 86 25.49 2.87 -2.19
N ASP A 87 25.37 4.17 -1.89
CA ASP A 87 25.59 5.29 -2.82
C ASP A 87 24.66 5.32 -4.05
N LYS A 88 23.58 4.53 -4.05
CA LYS A 88 22.55 4.49 -5.09
C LYS A 88 21.22 5.01 -4.55
N TYR A 89 20.44 5.59 -5.46
CA TYR A 89 19.07 6.00 -5.16
C TYR A 89 18.12 4.84 -5.44
N ASP A 90 17.46 4.35 -4.39
CA ASP A 90 16.41 3.35 -4.49
C ASP A 90 15.05 3.98 -4.21
N PHE A 91 14.04 3.54 -4.94
CA PHE A 91 12.67 3.96 -4.69
C PHE A 91 12.09 3.26 -3.46
N VAL A 92 11.50 4.07 -2.59
CA VAL A 92 10.63 3.60 -1.52
C VAL A 92 9.27 3.26 -2.14
N TRP A 93 9.03 1.97 -2.34
CA TRP A 93 7.75 1.46 -2.86
C TRP A 93 6.63 1.58 -1.84
N PHE A 94 6.96 1.44 -0.56
CA PHE A 94 6.02 1.52 0.54
C PHE A 94 6.67 2.15 1.77
N ALA A 95 5.95 3.04 2.44
CA ALA A 95 6.36 3.65 3.69
C ALA A 95 5.26 3.42 4.74
N GLY A 96 5.60 2.69 5.81
CA GLY A 96 4.70 2.34 6.90
C GLY A 96 4.77 0.86 7.28
N GLU A 97 3.87 0.42 8.16
CA GLU A 97 3.70 -1.01 8.47
C GLU A 97 2.95 -1.70 7.33
N GLN A 98 3.64 -2.58 6.61
CA GLN A 98 3.05 -3.34 5.49
C GLN A 98 2.15 -4.47 6.02
N PHE A 99 2.43 -4.92 7.24
CA PHE A 99 1.69 -5.92 7.96
C PHE A 99 1.46 -5.43 9.39
N PRO A 100 0.31 -5.74 10.00
CA PRO A 100 0.10 -5.48 11.40
C PRO A 100 1.17 -6.19 12.24
N SER A 101 1.60 -5.51 13.32
CA SER A 101 2.65 -5.99 14.22
C SER A 101 2.39 -7.37 14.84
N SER A 102 1.11 -7.75 14.99
CA SER A 102 0.70 -9.06 15.49
C SER A 102 -0.56 -9.60 14.80
N VAL A 103 -0.74 -10.92 14.82
CA VAL A 103 -1.98 -11.58 14.34
C VAL A 103 -3.21 -11.09 15.13
N ALA A 104 -3.05 -10.72 16.40
CA ALA A 104 -4.12 -10.20 17.24
C ALA A 104 -4.68 -8.86 16.73
N ASP A 105 -3.89 -8.08 16.00
CA ASP A 105 -4.31 -6.81 15.39
C ASP A 105 -5.19 -7.03 14.14
N ILE A 106 -5.15 -8.24 13.55
CA ILE A 106 -6.01 -8.65 12.42
C ILE A 106 -7.34 -9.23 12.91
N ILE A 107 -7.38 -9.75 14.14
CA ILE A 107 -8.60 -10.32 14.71
C ILE A 107 -9.57 -9.17 14.97
N ILE A 108 -10.49 -8.98 14.03
CA ILE A 108 -11.62 -8.06 14.14
C ILE A 108 -12.28 -8.34 15.49
N LYS A 109 -12.22 -7.37 16.42
CA LYS A 109 -13.10 -7.34 17.59
C LYS A 109 -14.51 -7.11 17.06
N THR A 110 -15.15 -8.18 16.60
CA THR A 110 -16.58 -8.24 16.44
C THR A 110 -17.12 -8.07 17.86
N LYS A 111 -17.47 -6.83 18.22
CA LYS A 111 -18.30 -6.58 19.39
C LYS A 111 -19.53 -7.44 19.20
N VAL A 112 -19.57 -8.55 19.91
CA VAL A 112 -20.76 -9.36 20.07
C VAL A 112 -21.75 -8.45 20.77
N LEU A 113 -22.68 -7.87 20.01
CA LEU A 113 -23.93 -7.38 20.57
C LEU A 113 -24.72 -8.64 20.95
N PHE A 114 -24.44 -9.19 22.14
CA PHE A 114 -25.48 -9.89 22.88
C PHE A 114 -26.40 -8.79 23.41
N MET A 115 -27.47 -8.50 22.65
CA MET A 115 -28.68 -7.98 23.28
C MET A 115 -29.42 -9.16 23.87
N ILE A 116 -29.68 -9.04 25.16
CA ILE A 116 -30.54 -9.89 26.01
C ILE A 116 -31.94 -9.94 25.39
#